data_AF-A0A316L9N2-F1
#
_entry.id   AF-A0A316L9N2-F1
#
_cell.length_a   1.000
_cell.length_b   1.000
_cell.length_c   1.000
_cell.angle_alpha   90.00
_cell.angle_beta   90.00
_cell.angle_gamma   90.00
#
_symmetry.space_group_name_H-M   'P 1'
#
loop_
_entity.id
_entity.type
_entity.pdbx_description
1 polymer ?
#
loop_
_entity_poly.entity_id
_entity_poly.type
_entity_poly.pdbx_seq_one_letter_code
_entity_poly.pdbx_strand_id
1 'polypeptide(L)' 'DLISKWPISFSIGVAMVGEERDFDALYRRADQAMYTVKNKGRDGFEIV' A
#
# COMPACT_ATOMS: atom_id res chain seq x y z
N ASP A 1 -4.30 -22.71 -9.64
CA ASP A 1 -4.18 -21.38 -9.01
C ASP A 1 -4.14 -20.34 -10.12
N LEU A 2 -5.11 -19.42 -10.17
CA LEU A 2 -5.23 -18.44 -11.27
C LEU A 2 -4.15 -17.34 -11.18
N ILE A 3 -3.59 -17.13 -9.99
CA ILE A 3 -2.54 -16.14 -9.73
C ILE A 3 -1.18 -16.65 -10.19
N SER A 4 -0.93 -17.96 -10.13
CA SER A 4 0.36 -18.55 -10.50
C SER A 4 0.71 -18.50 -11.99
N LYS A 5 -0.19 -18.01 -12.85
CA LYS A 5 0.04 -17.89 -14.31
C LYS A 5 0.59 -16.55 -14.74
N TRP A 6 0.45 -15.49 -13.94
CA TRP A 6 0.88 -14.14 -14.31
C TRP A 6 2.01 -13.70 -13.39
N PRO A 7 3.18 -13.28 -13.91
CA PRO A 7 4.31 -12.82 -13.09
C PRO A 7 4.06 -11.39 -12.57
N ILE A 8 2.91 -11.18 -11.94
CA ILE A 8 2.45 -9.89 -11.41
C ILE A 8 2.30 -10.04 -9.91
N SER A 9 2.89 -9.11 -9.17
CA SER A 9 2.72 -8.95 -7.73
C SER A 9 2.14 -7.57 -7.41
N PHE A 10 1.56 -7.45 -6.22
CA PHE A 10 0.95 -6.21 -5.75
C PHE A 10 1.72 -5.65 -4.56
N SER A 11 1.97 -4.35 -4.55
CA SER A 11 2.42 -3.63 -3.37
C SER A 11 1.32 -2.68 -2.96
N ILE A 12 0.87 -2.78 -1.71
CA ILE A 12 -0.32 -2.08 -1.22
C ILE A 12 0.07 -1.22 -0.02
N GLY A 13 -0.36 0.03 -0.01
CA GLY A 13 -0.26 0.90 1.17
C GLY A 13 -1.65 1.27 1.65
N VAL A 14 -1.86 1.19 2.95
CA VAL A 14 -3.16 1.48 3.59
C VAL A 14 -2.94 2.55 4.65
N ALA A 15 -3.73 3.61 4.63
CA ALA A 15 -3.77 4.61 5.69
C ALA A 15 -5.08 4.50 6.47
N MET A 16 -4.99 4.45 7.80
CA MET A 16 -6.16 4.46 8.68
C MET A 16 -6.58 5.90 8.98
N VAL A 17 -7.87 6.19 8.80
CA VAL A 17 -8.45 7.51 9.12
C VAL A 17 -8.84 7.57 10.59
N GLY A 18 -8.41 8.63 11.28
CA GLY A 18 -8.83 8.98 12.63
C GLY A 18 -10.02 9.94 12.63
N GLU A 19 -10.16 10.75 13.68
CA GLU A 19 -11.28 11.71 13.81
C GLU A 19 -11.19 12.86 12.79
N GLU A 20 -9.98 13.31 12.46
CA GLU A 20 -9.75 14.34 11.44
C GLU A 20 -9.61 13.72 10.04
N ARG A 21 -10.33 14.31 9.07
CA ARG A 21 -10.43 13.82 7.68
C ARG A 21 -9.75 14.77 6.70
N ASP A 22 -8.44 14.82 6.74
CA ASP A 22 -7.65 15.35 5.62
C ASP A 22 -7.36 14.22 4.63
N PHE A 23 -8.18 14.13 3.58
CA PHE A 23 -8.04 13.08 2.57
C PHE A 23 -6.73 13.17 1.79
N ASP A 24 -6.22 14.37 1.54
CA ASP A 24 -4.95 14.54 0.84
C ASP A 24 -3.79 14.00 1.69
N ALA A 25 -3.84 14.24 3.01
CA ALA A 25 -2.88 13.64 3.94
C ALA A 25 -3.00 12.10 3.97
N LEU A 26 -4.21 11.54 3.96
CA LEU A 26 -4.43 10.09 3.94
C LEU A 26 -3.89 9.46 2.65
N TYR A 27 -4.16 10.05 1.49
CA TYR A 27 -3.64 9.57 0.21
C TYR A 27 -2.11 9.59 0.17
N ARG A 28 -1.48 10.69 0.65
CA ARG A 28 -0.02 10.77 0.76
C ARG A 28 0.56 9.68 1.67
N ARG A 29 -0.09 9.41 2.82
CA ARG A 29 0.35 8.35 3.75
C ARG A 29 0.23 6.96 3.13
N ALA A 30 -0.89 6.66 2.49
CA ALA A 30 -1.10 5.39 1.80
C ALA A 30 -0.07 5.18 0.67
N ASP A 31 0.23 6.22 -0.11
CA ASP A 31 1.26 6.15 -1.16
C ASP A 31 2.67 5.90 -0.57
N GLN A 32 3.03 6.59 0.50
CA GLN A 32 4.30 6.38 1.22
C GLN A 32 4.42 4.96 1.78
N ALA A 33 3.35 4.41 2.35
CA ALA A 33 3.30 3.03 2.83
C ALA A 33 3.50 2.03 1.67
N MET A 34 2.86 2.25 0.52
CA MET A 34 3.07 1.43 -0.68
C MET A 34 4.53 1.47 -1.16
N TYR A 35 5.17 2.65 -1.16
CA TYR A 35 6.58 2.77 -1.53
C TYR A 35 7.51 2.04 -0.55
N THR A 36 7.16 2.02 0.74
CA THR A 36 7.87 1.20 1.74
C THR A 36 7.87 -0.27 1.35
N VAL A 37 6.70 -0.83 0.97
CA VAL A 37 6.59 -2.21 0.50
C VAL A 37 7.42 -2.43 -0.77
N LYS A 38 7.36 -1.50 -1.74
CA LYS A 38 8.16 -1.60 -2.98
C LYS A 38 9.66 -1.66 -2.70
N ASN A 39 10.14 -0.89 -1.73
CA ASN A 39 11.55 -0.83 -1.35
C ASN A 39 11.99 -2.04 -0.51
N LYS A 40 11.07 -2.73 0.17
CA LYS A 40 11.32 -3.94 0.97
C LYS A 40 11.33 -5.25 0.16
N GLY A 41 11.10 -5.20 -1.16
CA GLY A 41 11.06 -6.39 -2.02
C GLY A 41 9.76 -6.61 -2.78
N ARG A 42 8.78 -5.69 -2.63
CA ARG A 42 7.46 -5.74 -3.29
C ARG A 42 6.58 -6.87 -2.72
N ASP A 43 5.50 -7.22 -3.42
CA ASP A 43 4.56 -8.30 -3.09
C ASP A 43 4.10 -8.36 -1.61
N GLY A 44 3.39 -7.32 -1.16
CA GLY A 44 3.02 -7.20 0.23
C GLY A 44 2.18 -5.96 0.53
N PHE A 45 2.01 -5.68 1.83
CA PHE A 45 1.26 -4.53 2.29
C PHE A 45 1.90 -3.88 3.53
N GLU A 46 1.59 -2.60 3.74
CA GLU A 46 1.95 -1.83 4.92
C GLU A 46 0.73 -0.97 5.34
N ILE A 47 0.44 -0.93 6.64
CA ILE A 47 -0.68 -0.17 7.20
C ILE A 47 -0.09 0.90 8.12
N VAL A 48 -0.53 2.16 7.92
CA VAL A 48 -0.07 3.34 8.67
C VAL A 48 -1.23 4.20 9.17
#